data_AF-A0A5S6QMF9-F1
#
_entry.id   AF-A0A5S6QMF9-F1
#
_cell.length_a   1.000
_cell.length_b   1.000
_cell.length_c   1.000
_cell.angle_alpha   90.00
_cell.angle_beta   90.00
_cell.angle_gamma   90.00
#
_symmetry.space_group_name_H-M   'P 1'
#
loop_
_entity.id
_entity.type
_entity.pdbx_description
1 polymer ?
#
loop_
_entity_poly.entity_id
_entity_poly.type
_entity_poly.pdbx_seq_one_letter_code
_entity_poly.pdbx_strand_id
1 'polypeptide(L)'
;MVRERPQRLDNGIVASYKVSKIIAKSGNAHSIGESLILPAVSIIIFDVMKLAPEETVQAIPLSNSTVCMRIDEMAADIFQKLNLLNKALQGKDSDLISSKSELLSFVKKLELYLHNLGRREFSQFPNLKAIAGILKDEDLLAYVSHLKQVSEDMKERFCYLLNLYIPSWILDPFEVPAVEAHPEIEEELMEAT
;
A
#
# COMPACT_ATOMS: atom_id res chain seq x y z
N MET A 1 36.25 10.37 -0.89
CA MET A 1 36.14 9.88 0.51
C MET A 1 34.68 9.86 0.89
N VAL A 2 34.06 8.68 0.96
CA VAL A 2 32.72 8.51 1.54
C VAL A 2 32.90 8.67 3.05
N ARG A 3 32.31 9.70 3.65
CA ARG A 3 32.29 9.84 5.11
C ARG A 3 31.37 8.76 5.65
N GLU A 4 31.93 7.76 6.33
CA GLU A 4 31.13 6.79 7.08
C GLU A 4 30.28 7.55 8.11
N ARG A 5 28.97 7.33 8.08
CA ARG A 5 28.06 7.93 9.06
C ARG A 5 28.28 7.28 10.43
N PRO A 6 28.34 8.05 11.52
CA PRO A 6 28.52 7.49 12.85
C PRO A 6 27.34 6.57 13.20
N GLN A 7 27.64 5.35 13.65
CA GLN A 7 26.67 4.26 13.87
C GLN A 7 25.51 4.62 14.83
N ARG A 8 25.69 5.62 15.70
CA ARG A 8 24.64 6.18 16.56
C ARG A 8 23.56 6.95 15.77
N LEU A 9 23.93 7.65 14.70
CA LEU A 9 22.99 8.40 13.85
C LEU A 9 22.04 7.45 13.11
N ASP A 10 22.56 6.29 12.68
CA ASP A 10 21.76 5.25 12.02
C ASP A 10 20.72 4.64 12.98
N ASN A 11 21.08 4.42 14.24
CA ASN A 11 20.15 3.88 15.25
C ASN A 11 19.00 4.85 15.56
N GLY A 12 19.29 6.16 15.67
CA GLY A 12 18.28 7.18 15.90
C GLY A 12 17.30 7.32 14.73
N ILE A 13 17.79 7.19 13.49
CA ILE A 13 16.95 7.16 12.29
C ILE A 13 16.05 5.92 12.28
N VAL A 14 16.58 4.74 12.63
CA VAL A 14 15.79 3.50 12.71
C VAL A 14 14.71 3.58 13.80
N ALA A 15 15.05 4.09 14.99
CA ALA A 15 14.06 4.39 16.04
C ALA A 15 12.98 5.34 15.52
N SER A 16 13.41 6.34 14.73
CA SER A 16 12.62 7.16 13.82
C SER A 16 11.40 6.46 13.24
N TYR A 17 11.67 5.59 12.28
CA TYR A 17 10.65 4.84 11.54
C TYR A 17 9.79 3.96 12.44
N LYS A 18 10.39 3.31 13.44
CA LYS A 18 9.66 2.42 14.35
C LYS A 18 8.60 3.17 15.16
N VAL A 19 8.96 4.32 15.71
CA VAL A 19 8.03 5.18 16.45
C VAL A 19 6.96 5.76 15.50
N SER A 20 7.34 6.24 14.32
CA SER A 20 6.38 6.73 13.31
C SER A 20 5.35 5.66 12.90
N LYS A 21 5.78 4.40 12.75
CA LYS A 21 4.89 3.26 12.48
C LYS A 21 3.88 3.04 13.62
N ILE A 22 4.30 3.19 14.87
CA ILE A 22 3.40 3.07 16.03
C ILE A 22 2.39 4.23 16.03
N ILE A 23 2.85 5.47 15.79
CA ILE A 23 1.98 6.65 15.70
C ILE A 23 0.88 6.43 14.66
N ALA A 24 1.26 5.98 13.46
CA ALA A 24 0.32 5.70 12.37
C ALA A 24 -0.69 4.61 12.74
N LYS A 25 -0.22 3.47 13.29
CA LYS A 25 -1.09 2.34 13.67
C LYS A 25 -2.10 2.69 14.77
N SER A 26 -1.71 3.58 15.68
CA SER A 26 -2.59 4.02 16.77
C SER A 26 -3.54 5.15 16.37
N GLY A 27 -3.46 5.65 15.12
CA GLY A 27 -4.30 6.76 14.65
C GLY A 27 -4.01 8.10 15.34
N ASN A 28 -2.81 8.27 15.90
CA ASN A 28 -2.44 9.48 16.62
C ASN A 28 -2.00 10.60 15.66
N ALA A 29 -2.15 11.85 16.09
CA ALA A 29 -1.62 13.01 15.35
C ALA A 29 -0.10 12.91 15.17
N HIS A 30 0.41 13.30 14.01
CA HIS A 30 1.85 13.23 13.70
C HIS A 30 2.71 14.08 14.66
N SER A 31 2.13 15.12 15.28
CA SER A 31 2.80 15.97 16.27
C SER A 31 3.06 15.29 17.61
N ILE A 32 2.49 14.11 17.87
CA ILE A 32 2.67 13.40 19.14
C ILE A 32 4.13 13.03 19.41
N GLY A 33 4.94 12.89 18.35
CA GLY A 33 6.37 12.66 18.44
C GLY A 33 7.08 13.76 19.23
N GLU A 34 6.92 15.02 18.82
CA GLU A 34 7.55 16.17 19.47
C GLU A 34 6.82 16.66 20.71
N SER A 35 5.48 16.55 20.76
CA SER A 35 4.68 17.11 21.85
C SER A 35 4.60 16.22 23.09
N LEU A 36 4.79 14.90 22.94
CA LEU A 36 4.63 13.95 24.03
C LEU A 36 5.78 12.94 24.12
N ILE A 37 6.14 12.30 23.01
CA ILE A 37 7.09 11.18 23.02
C ILE A 37 8.50 11.66 23.39
N LEU A 38 9.02 12.70 22.74
CA LEU A 38 10.36 13.24 23.06
C LEU A 38 10.45 13.76 24.51
N PRO A 39 9.48 14.55 25.04
CA PRO A 39 9.46 14.90 26.46
C PRO A 39 9.45 13.70 27.39
N ALA A 40 8.60 12.70 27.13
CA ALA A 40 8.52 11.50 27.97
C ALA A 40 9.84 10.70 27.96
N VAL A 41 10.47 10.54 26.79
CA VAL A 41 11.78 9.90 26.66
C VAL A 41 12.84 10.67 27.44
N SER A 42 12.84 12.01 27.36
CA SER A 42 13.77 12.86 28.11
C SER A 42 13.67 12.64 29.62
N ILE A 43 12.44 12.66 30.17
CA ILE A 43 12.18 12.42 31.60
C ILE A 43 12.68 11.04 32.03
N ILE A 44 12.36 9.99 31.27
CA ILE A 44 12.76 8.61 31.60
C ILE A 44 14.29 8.46 31.60
N ILE A 45 14.97 9.01 30.59
CA ILE A 45 16.44 8.92 30.48
C ILE A 45 17.11 9.65 31.65
N PHE A 46 16.62 10.85 31.98
CA PHE A 46 17.19 11.64 33.06
C PHE A 46 16.90 11.07 34.45
N ASP A 47 15.62 10.81 34.76
CA ASP A 47 15.20 10.44 36.11
C ASP A 47 15.41 8.97 36.43
N VAL A 48 15.17 8.05 35.47
CA VAL A 48 15.26 6.61 35.71
C VAL A 48 16.64 6.09 35.36
N MET A 49 17.14 6.43 34.17
CA MET A 49 18.43 5.89 33.69
C MET A 49 19.63 6.67 34.24
N LYS A 50 19.41 7.87 34.77
CA LYS A 50 20.46 8.79 35.27
C LYS A 50 21.49 9.13 34.18
N LEU A 51 21.01 9.31 32.95
CA LEU A 51 21.82 9.68 31.79
C LEU A 51 21.43 11.06 31.25
N ALA A 52 22.33 11.68 30.49
CA ALA A 52 22.07 12.93 29.79
C ALA A 52 21.16 12.67 28.57
N PRO A 53 19.94 13.24 28.51
CA PRO A 53 18.97 12.94 27.45
C PRO A 53 19.27 13.62 26.11
N GLU A 54 20.05 14.70 26.09
CA GLU A 54 20.18 15.62 24.95
C GLU A 54 20.66 14.91 23.70
N GLU A 55 21.73 14.11 23.80
CA GLU A 55 22.27 13.37 22.66
C GLU A 55 21.26 12.36 22.09
N THR A 56 20.50 11.69 22.96
CA THR A 56 19.55 10.66 22.55
C THR A 56 18.30 11.26 21.92
N VAL A 57 17.75 12.30 22.54
CA VAL A 57 16.57 13.03 22.04
C VAL A 57 16.87 13.69 20.70
N GLN A 58 18.05 14.30 20.53
CA GLN A 58 18.46 14.89 19.25
C GLN A 58 18.71 13.85 18.16
N ALA A 59 19.16 12.65 18.52
CA ALA A 59 19.41 11.58 17.55
C ALA A 59 18.11 10.99 16.95
N ILE A 60 16.95 11.16 17.60
CA ILE A 60 15.67 10.57 17.18
C ILE A 60 14.76 11.69 16.64
N PRO A 61 14.82 12.02 15.33
CA PRO A 61 14.04 13.12 14.80
C PRO A 61 12.56 12.71 14.75
N LEU A 62 11.72 13.33 15.57
CA LEU A 62 10.30 13.02 15.72
C LEU A 62 9.38 14.25 15.57
N SER A 63 9.86 15.28 14.85
CA SER A 63 9.01 16.43 14.51
C SER A 63 7.78 16.00 13.73
N ASN A 64 6.71 16.79 13.78
CA ASN A 64 5.49 16.53 13.01
C ASN A 64 5.79 16.24 11.52
N SER A 65 6.61 17.08 10.89
CA SER A 65 7.04 16.92 9.49
C SER A 65 7.83 15.64 9.24
N THR A 66 8.71 15.28 10.17
CA THR A 66 9.53 14.07 10.04
C THR A 66 8.67 12.81 10.18
N VAL A 67 7.74 12.79 11.14
CA VAL A 67 6.82 11.66 11.31
C VAL A 67 5.97 11.48 10.06
N CYS A 68 5.41 12.57 9.51
CA CYS A 68 4.65 12.55 8.26
C CYS A 68 5.48 11.96 7.11
N MET A 69 6.66 12.53 6.86
CA MET A 69 7.55 12.11 5.77
C MET A 69 7.90 10.63 5.86
N ARG A 70 8.20 10.12 7.05
CA ARG A 70 8.51 8.69 7.23
C ARG A 70 7.31 7.78 6.97
N ILE A 71 6.11 8.20 7.39
CA ILE A 71 4.87 7.46 7.11
C ILE A 71 4.64 7.43 5.58
N ASP A 72 4.81 8.58 4.92
CA ASP A 72 4.66 8.69 3.47
C ASP A 72 5.67 7.80 2.75
N GLU A 73 6.95 7.82 3.15
CA GLU A 73 8.00 6.96 2.59
C GLU A 73 7.68 5.46 2.77
N MET A 74 7.22 5.05 3.96
CA MET A 74 6.85 3.66 4.23
C MET A 74 5.64 3.19 3.40
N ALA A 75 4.73 4.10 3.06
CA ALA A 75 3.49 3.78 2.36
C ALA A 75 3.53 4.08 0.85
N ALA A 76 4.54 4.81 0.36
CA ALA A 76 4.65 5.32 -1.00
C ALA A 76 4.45 4.25 -2.07
N ASP A 77 5.10 3.11 -1.89
CA ASP A 77 5.05 1.98 -2.83
C ASP A 77 3.63 1.44 -3.04
N ILE A 78 2.85 1.32 -1.97
CA ILE A 78 1.46 0.84 -2.00
C ILE A 78 0.53 1.94 -2.50
N PHE A 79 0.70 3.17 -2.01
CA PHE A 79 -0.10 4.32 -2.46
C PHE A 79 0.05 4.58 -3.95
N GLN A 80 1.24 4.42 -4.51
CA GLN A 80 1.44 4.53 -5.95
C GLN A 80 0.57 3.52 -6.71
N LYS A 81 0.49 2.27 -6.25
CA LYS A 81 -0.32 1.23 -6.88
C LYS A 81 -1.82 1.54 -6.78
N LEU A 82 -2.29 1.99 -5.62
CA LEU A 82 -3.68 2.42 -5.42
C LEU A 82 -4.02 3.64 -6.28
N ASN A 83 -3.12 4.60 -6.41
CA ASN A 83 -3.32 5.79 -7.24
C ASN A 83 -3.41 5.44 -8.73
N LEU A 84 -2.61 4.47 -9.21
CA LEU A 84 -2.72 3.98 -10.58
C LEU A 84 -4.10 3.35 -10.83
N LEU A 85 -4.57 2.50 -9.91
CA LEU A 85 -5.92 1.94 -10.00
C LEU A 85 -6.99 3.04 -9.97
N ASN A 86 -6.93 3.97 -9.03
CA ASN A 86 -7.91 5.06 -8.90
C ASN A 86 -8.01 5.88 -10.19
N LYS A 87 -6.87 6.16 -10.85
CA LYS A 87 -6.87 6.84 -12.15
C LYS A 87 -7.53 6.00 -13.24
N ALA A 88 -7.25 4.70 -13.28
CA ALA A 88 -7.87 3.79 -14.26
C ALA A 88 -9.40 3.70 -14.08
N LEU A 89 -9.88 3.74 -12.83
CA LEU A 89 -11.31 3.69 -12.50
C LEU A 89 -12.06 5.02 -12.70
N GLN A 90 -11.36 6.14 -12.88
CA GLN A 90 -11.95 7.48 -13.01
C GLN A 90 -11.65 8.12 -14.38
N GLY A 91 -11.14 7.33 -15.33
CA GLY A 91 -10.86 7.81 -16.68
C GLY A 91 -12.13 8.24 -17.41
N LYS A 92 -12.00 9.15 -18.38
CA LYS A 92 -13.13 9.60 -19.21
C LYS A 92 -13.85 8.45 -19.92
N ASP A 93 -13.10 7.40 -20.22
CA ASP A 93 -13.57 6.19 -20.92
C ASP A 93 -13.79 5.01 -19.96
N SER A 94 -13.88 5.26 -18.64
CA SER A 94 -14.17 4.19 -17.68
C SER A 94 -15.65 3.81 -17.76
N ASP A 95 -15.91 2.58 -18.13
CA ASP A 95 -17.21 1.93 -18.04
C ASP A 95 -17.19 0.78 -17.03
N LEU A 96 -18.32 0.09 -16.88
CA LEU A 96 -18.45 -1.01 -15.93
C LEU A 96 -17.53 -2.21 -16.28
N ILE A 97 -17.30 -2.46 -17.57
CA ILE A 97 -16.55 -3.61 -18.08
C ILE A 97 -15.05 -3.40 -17.83
N SER A 98 -14.55 -2.24 -18.26
CA SER A 98 -13.18 -1.79 -18.01
C SER A 98 -12.89 -1.68 -16.51
N SER A 99 -13.79 -1.09 -15.72
CA SER A 99 -13.63 -0.99 -14.26
C SER A 99 -13.53 -2.37 -13.59
N LYS A 100 -14.38 -3.33 -14.00
CA LYS A 100 -14.30 -4.72 -13.54
C LYS A 100 -12.95 -5.34 -13.89
N SER A 101 -12.49 -5.18 -15.13
CA SER A 101 -11.21 -5.72 -15.61
C SER A 101 -10.02 -5.15 -14.82
N GLU A 102 -10.00 -3.83 -14.59
CA GLU A 102 -8.95 -3.15 -13.82
C GLU A 102 -8.90 -3.63 -12.37
N LEU A 103 -10.06 -3.77 -11.70
CA LEU A 103 -10.14 -4.31 -10.34
C LEU A 103 -9.67 -5.76 -10.26
N LEU A 104 -10.10 -6.62 -11.18
CA LEU A 104 -9.66 -8.02 -11.24
C LEU A 104 -8.15 -8.12 -11.45
N SER A 105 -7.61 -7.32 -12.38
CA SER A 105 -6.17 -7.21 -12.64
C SER A 105 -5.42 -6.75 -11.40
N PHE A 106 -5.94 -5.76 -10.68
CA PHE A 106 -5.34 -5.25 -9.46
C PHE A 106 -5.30 -6.29 -8.34
N VAL A 107 -6.41 -6.99 -8.08
CA VAL A 107 -6.47 -8.07 -7.07
C VAL A 107 -5.45 -9.18 -7.40
N LYS A 108 -5.39 -9.62 -8.66
CA LYS A 108 -4.37 -10.59 -9.12
C LYS A 108 -2.94 -10.09 -8.93
N LYS A 109 -2.69 -8.80 -9.18
CA LYS A 109 -1.39 -8.16 -8.93
C LYS A 109 -1.03 -8.18 -7.44
N LEU A 110 -1.98 -7.91 -6.54
CA LEU A 110 -1.74 -8.00 -5.08
C LEU A 110 -1.33 -9.41 -4.65
N GLU A 111 -1.99 -10.44 -5.18
CA GLU A 111 -1.65 -11.85 -4.94
C GLU A 111 -0.24 -12.18 -5.46
N LEU A 112 0.11 -11.71 -6.67
CA LEU A 112 1.45 -11.84 -7.22
C LEU A 112 2.50 -11.12 -6.36
N TYR A 113 2.20 -9.92 -5.87
CA TYR A 113 3.10 -9.18 -4.99
C TYR A 113 3.37 -9.92 -3.69
N LEU A 114 2.32 -10.48 -3.05
CA LEU A 114 2.47 -11.31 -1.85
C LEU A 114 3.36 -12.53 -2.11
N HIS A 115 3.18 -13.20 -3.23
CA HIS A 115 4.02 -14.32 -3.64
C HIS A 115 5.49 -13.90 -3.85
N ASN A 116 5.73 -12.75 -4.50
CA ASN A 116 7.08 -12.23 -4.72
C ASN A 116 7.77 -11.82 -3.42
N LEU A 117 7.05 -11.20 -2.48
CA LEU A 117 7.58 -10.88 -1.16
C LEU A 117 8.06 -12.14 -0.42
N GLY A 118 7.34 -13.25 -0.52
CA GLY A 118 7.76 -14.54 0.06
C GLY A 118 9.06 -15.09 -0.53
N ARG A 119 9.37 -14.76 -1.79
CA ARG A 119 10.64 -15.10 -2.46
C ARG A 119 11.74 -14.05 -2.26
N ARG A 120 11.47 -13.01 -1.46
CA ARG A 120 12.33 -11.82 -1.28
C ARG A 120 12.63 -11.10 -2.61
N GLU A 121 11.65 -11.12 -3.52
CA GLU A 121 11.69 -10.39 -4.78
C GLU A 121 10.89 -9.09 -4.66
N PHE A 122 11.60 -7.95 -4.68
CA PHE A 122 11.03 -6.64 -4.38
C PHE A 122 10.91 -5.72 -5.62
N SER A 123 11.03 -6.27 -6.83
CA SER A 123 11.08 -5.48 -8.07
C SER A 123 9.87 -4.56 -8.29
N GLN A 124 8.70 -4.90 -7.74
CA GLN A 124 7.47 -4.10 -7.85
C GLN A 124 7.39 -2.96 -6.82
N PHE A 125 8.30 -2.94 -5.85
CA PHE A 125 8.34 -2.04 -4.71
C PHE A 125 9.73 -1.39 -4.62
N PRO A 126 10.01 -0.35 -5.43
CA PRO A 126 11.33 0.28 -5.50
C PRO A 126 11.85 0.77 -4.15
N ASN A 127 10.97 1.32 -3.30
CA ASN A 127 11.37 1.81 -1.97
C ASN A 127 11.69 0.64 -1.04
N LEU A 128 10.87 -0.41 -1.04
CA LEU A 128 11.16 -1.64 -0.29
C LEU A 128 12.45 -2.32 -0.78
N LYS A 129 12.68 -2.36 -2.09
CA LYS A 129 13.88 -2.92 -2.71
C LYS A 129 15.14 -2.17 -2.28
N ALA A 130 15.08 -0.84 -2.19
CA ALA A 130 16.20 0.00 -1.78
C ALA A 130 16.69 -0.33 -0.36
N ILE A 131 15.79 -0.78 0.51
CA ILE A 131 16.08 -1.14 1.90
C ILE A 131 16.13 -2.66 2.16
N ALA A 132 16.07 -3.48 1.11
CA ALA A 132 15.99 -4.94 1.25
C ALA A 132 17.14 -5.55 2.06
N GLY A 133 18.35 -4.98 1.96
CA GLY A 133 19.53 -5.48 2.66
C GLY A 133 19.53 -5.24 4.18
N ILE A 134 18.67 -4.35 4.68
CA ILE A 134 18.57 -4.00 6.10
C ILE A 134 17.30 -4.53 6.77
N LEU A 135 16.34 -5.04 5.99
CA LEU A 135 15.07 -5.54 6.50
C LEU A 135 15.24 -6.87 7.24
N LYS A 136 14.64 -6.95 8.42
CA LYS A 136 14.44 -8.22 9.14
C LYS A 136 13.13 -8.87 8.68
N ASP A 137 13.03 -10.19 8.88
CA ASP A 137 11.80 -10.93 8.54
C ASP A 137 10.57 -10.39 9.27
N GLU A 138 10.72 -9.96 10.53
CA GLU A 138 9.65 -9.33 11.31
C GLU A 138 9.12 -8.04 10.66
N ASP A 139 10.00 -7.22 10.09
CA ASP A 139 9.63 -5.99 9.40
C ASP A 139 8.89 -6.30 8.09
N LEU A 140 9.36 -7.32 7.36
CA LEU A 140 8.73 -7.81 6.14
C LEU A 140 7.34 -8.41 6.41
N LEU A 141 7.16 -9.13 7.52
CA LEU A 141 5.86 -9.68 7.93
C LEU A 141 4.81 -8.59 8.13
N ALA A 142 5.20 -7.43 8.66
CA ALA A 142 4.28 -6.30 8.80
C ALA A 142 3.84 -5.75 7.42
N TYR A 143 4.77 -5.69 6.45
CA TYR A 143 4.47 -5.27 5.08
C TYR A 143 3.53 -6.28 4.38
N VAL A 144 3.83 -7.57 4.51
CA VAL A 144 2.99 -8.67 4.00
C VAL A 144 1.59 -8.62 4.62
N SER A 145 1.50 -8.44 5.94
CA SER A 145 0.20 -8.34 6.64
C SER A 145 -0.63 -7.17 6.12
N HIS A 146 0.00 -6.02 5.88
CA HIS A 146 -0.72 -4.86 5.36
C HIS A 146 -1.19 -5.09 3.92
N LEU A 147 -0.36 -5.68 3.06
CA LEU A 147 -0.74 -5.97 1.68
C LEU A 147 -1.86 -7.00 1.59
N LYS A 148 -1.89 -8.00 2.51
CA LYS A 148 -3.02 -8.92 2.67
C LYS A 148 -4.30 -8.17 3.02
N GLN A 149 -4.24 -7.27 4.01
CA GLN A 149 -5.40 -6.48 4.42
C GLN A 149 -5.94 -5.64 3.26
N VAL A 150 -5.07 -4.96 2.51
CA VAL A 150 -5.47 -4.22 1.30
C VAL A 150 -6.15 -5.14 0.29
N SER A 151 -5.66 -6.36 0.09
CA SER A 151 -6.30 -7.32 -0.82
C SER A 151 -7.70 -7.73 -0.36
N GLU A 152 -7.89 -8.00 0.93
CA GLU A 152 -9.19 -8.37 1.48
C GLU A 152 -10.17 -7.19 1.43
N ASP A 153 -9.73 -5.99 1.82
CA ASP A 153 -10.53 -4.77 1.76
C ASP A 153 -10.98 -4.47 0.31
N MET A 154 -10.11 -4.69 -0.68
CA MET A 154 -10.46 -4.53 -2.10
C MET A 154 -11.51 -5.56 -2.55
N LYS A 155 -11.38 -6.82 -2.13
CA LYS A 155 -12.34 -7.90 -2.46
C LYS A 155 -13.70 -7.63 -1.83
N GLU A 156 -13.72 -7.19 -0.58
CA GLU A 156 -14.95 -6.85 0.16
C GLU A 156 -15.64 -5.62 -0.44
N ARG A 157 -14.89 -4.51 -0.59
CA ARG A 157 -15.45 -3.23 -1.04
C ARG A 157 -16.01 -3.27 -2.46
N PHE A 158 -15.40 -4.06 -3.34
CA PHE A 158 -15.79 -4.16 -4.74
C PHE A 158 -16.46 -5.50 -5.08
N CYS A 159 -16.98 -6.22 -4.09
CA CYS A 159 -17.51 -7.57 -4.26
C CYS A 159 -18.58 -7.68 -5.37
N TYR A 160 -19.50 -6.71 -5.46
CA TYR A 160 -20.53 -6.70 -6.49
C TYR A 160 -19.96 -6.59 -7.91
N LEU A 161 -18.98 -5.70 -8.11
CA LEU A 161 -18.35 -5.50 -9.41
C LEU A 161 -17.43 -6.68 -9.78
N LEU A 162 -16.68 -7.21 -8.81
CA LEU A 162 -15.85 -8.39 -8.99
C LEU A 162 -16.66 -9.63 -9.37
N ASN A 163 -17.85 -9.81 -8.79
CA ASN A 163 -18.75 -10.93 -9.06
C ASN A 163 -19.76 -10.68 -10.18
N LEU A 164 -19.79 -9.48 -10.77
CA LEU A 164 -20.71 -9.13 -11.85
C LEU A 164 -20.54 -10.08 -13.05
N TYR A 165 -21.59 -10.81 -13.41
CA TYR A 165 -21.60 -11.54 -14.68
C TYR A 165 -21.88 -10.57 -15.83
N ILE A 166 -21.02 -10.55 -16.84
CA ILE A 166 -21.23 -9.77 -18.07
C ILE A 166 -21.44 -10.80 -19.19
N PRO A 167 -22.66 -10.91 -19.74
CA PRO A 167 -22.95 -11.78 -20.87
C PRO A 167 -22.05 -11.48 -22.08
N SER A 168 -21.69 -12.52 -22.83
CA SER A 168 -20.83 -12.39 -24.01
C SER A 168 -21.39 -11.42 -25.06
N TRP A 169 -22.72 -11.39 -25.26
CA TRP A 169 -23.36 -10.46 -26.21
C TRP A 169 -23.17 -8.98 -25.84
N ILE A 170 -22.90 -8.64 -24.57
CA ILE A 170 -22.58 -7.25 -24.18
C ILE A 170 -21.15 -6.90 -24.60
N LEU A 171 -20.25 -7.87 -24.57
CA LEU A 171 -18.85 -7.70 -24.97
C LEU A 171 -18.70 -7.69 -26.48
N ASP A 172 -19.45 -8.57 -27.14
CA ASP A 172 -19.49 -8.72 -28.58
C ASP A 172 -20.91 -9.09 -29.03
N PRO A 173 -21.72 -8.10 -29.44
CA PRO A 173 -23.12 -8.32 -29.83
C PRO A 173 -23.27 -9.16 -31.10
N PHE A 174 -22.24 -9.24 -31.95
CA PHE A 174 -22.33 -9.81 -33.30
C PHE A 174 -21.71 -11.21 -33.40
N GLU A 175 -20.93 -11.64 -32.39
CA GLU A 175 -20.35 -12.98 -32.32
C GLU A 175 -21.26 -14.02 -31.62
N VAL A 176 -22.47 -13.62 -31.19
CA VAL A 176 -23.41 -14.57 -30.59
C VAL A 176 -24.17 -15.32 -31.68
N PRO A 177 -24.12 -16.67 -31.73
CA PRO A 177 -24.94 -17.43 -32.66
C PRO A 177 -26.41 -17.06 -32.42
N ALA A 178 -27.13 -16.59 -33.46
CA ALA A 178 -28.51 -16.12 -33.32
C ALA A 178 -29.43 -17.12 -32.59
N VAL A 179 -29.10 -18.42 -32.65
CA VAL A 179 -29.81 -19.54 -32.01
C VAL A 179 -29.69 -19.56 -30.47
N GLU A 180 -28.77 -18.78 -29.89
CA GLU A 180 -28.58 -18.65 -28.43
C GLU A 180 -29.24 -17.39 -27.85
N ALA A 181 -29.83 -16.55 -28.71
CA ALA A 181 -30.52 -15.33 -28.29
C ALA A 181 -31.98 -15.59 -27.91
N HIS A 182 -32.64 -14.60 -27.28
CA HIS A 182 -34.06 -14.71 -26.96
C HIS A 182 -34.90 -14.63 -28.26
N PRO A 183 -35.98 -15.42 -28.43
CA PRO A 183 -36.73 -15.51 -29.69
C PRO A 183 -37.21 -14.17 -30.28
N GLU A 184 -37.42 -13.17 -29.41
CA GLU A 184 -37.85 -11.82 -29.83
C GLU A 184 -36.77 -10.99 -30.52
N ILE A 185 -35.50 -11.37 -30.43
CA ILE A 185 -34.36 -10.60 -30.99
C ILE A 185 -33.49 -11.43 -31.95
N GLU A 186 -33.81 -12.72 -32.19
CA GLU A 186 -33.03 -13.59 -33.08
C GLU A 186 -33.02 -13.08 -34.53
N GLU A 187 -34.15 -12.57 -35.02
CA GLU A 187 -34.30 -12.12 -36.41
C GLU A 187 -33.49 -10.83 -36.66
N GLU A 188 -33.54 -9.87 -35.73
CA GLU A 188 -32.75 -8.63 -35.81
C GLU A 188 -31.23 -8.88 -35.75
N LEU A 189 -30.80 -9.90 -34.98
CA LEU A 189 -29.39 -10.29 -34.88
C LEU A 189 -28.88 -10.97 -36.15
N MET A 190 -29.72 -11.71 -36.89
CA MET A 190 -29.36 -12.29 -38.18
C MET A 190 -29.21 -11.26 -39.29
N GLU A 191 -29.92 -10.12 -39.22
CA GLU A 191 -29.82 -9.04 -40.21
C GLU A 191 -28.55 -8.17 -40.03
N ALA A 192 -27.90 -8.25 -38.87
CA ALA A 192 -26.79 -7.37 -38.51
C ALA A 192 -25.38 -7.97 -38.77
N THR A 193 -25.29 -9.25 -39.15
CA THR A 193 -24.05 -9.94 -39.61
C THR A 193 -23.86 -9.85 -41.11
#